data_AF-A0A1T1GE84-F1
#
_entry.id   AF-A0A1T1GE84-F1
#
_cell.length_a   1.000
_cell.length_b   1.000
_cell.length_c   1.000
_cell.angle_alpha   90.00
_cell.angle_beta   90.00
_cell.angle_gamma   90.00
#
_symmetry.space_group_name_H-M   'P 1'
#
loop_
_entity.id
_entity.type
_entity.pdbx_description
1 polymer ?
#
loop_
_entity_poly.entity_id
_entity_poly.type
_entity_poly.pdbx_seq_one_letter_code
_entity_poly.pdbx_strand_id
1 'polypeptide(L)' 'FPYRVGDRIKVVDKDEDISGEIQEISMFHVLIKHDNGNLITYPNNQILQKAVLKLAKNKPEPSKTKSRIYTRRKK' A
#
# COMPACT_ATOMS: atom_id res chain seq x y z
N PHE A 1 2.36 10.24 13.21
CA PHE A 1 2.26 9.07 12.34
C PHE A 1 3.17 7.98 12.91
N PRO A 2 2.68 6.77 13.21
CA PRO A 2 3.48 5.74 13.89
C PRO A 2 4.42 4.96 12.95
N TYR A 3 4.33 5.18 11.64
CA TYR A 3 5.13 4.49 10.62
C TYR A 3 6.30 5.35 10.14
N ARG A 4 7.36 4.69 9.66
CA ARG A 4 8.56 5.35 9.13
C ARG A 4 8.87 4.84 7.73
N VAL A 5 9.67 5.61 6.99
CA VAL A 5 10.26 5.14 5.73
C VAL A 5 11.04 3.85 5.98
N GLY A 6 10.87 2.86 5.11
CA GLY A 6 11.43 1.52 5.23
C GLY A 6 10.59 0.53 6.05
N ASP A 7 9.48 0.97 6.64
CA ASP A 7 8.50 0.06 7.23
C ASP A 7 7.69 -0.61 6.14
N ARG A 8 7.44 -1.91 6.31
CA ARG A 8 6.55 -2.67 5.46
C ARG A 8 5.15 -2.66 6.05
N ILE A 9 4.19 -2.16 5.29
CA ILE A 9 2.81 -1.99 5.73
C ILE A 9 1.84 -2.66 4.76
N LYS A 10 0.66 -2.99 5.28
CA LYS A 10 -0.50 -3.42 4.50
C LYS A 10 -1.72 -2.64 4.96
N VAL A 11 -2.30 -1.86 4.07
CA VAL A 11 -3.56 -1.16 4.32
C VAL A 11 -4.68 -2.17 4.10
N VAL A 12 -5.51 -2.39 5.12
CA VAL A 12 -6.66 -3.29 5.03
C VAL A 12 -7.78 -2.54 4.32
N ASP A 13 -7.82 -2.70 3.00
CA ASP A 13 -8.88 -2.22 2.14
C ASP A 13 -9.73 -3.38 1.63
N LYS A 14 -11.02 -3.15 1.36
CA LYS A 14 -11.92 -4.21 0.88
C LYS A 14 -11.69 -4.54 -0.58
N ASP A 15 -11.16 -3.58 -1.35
CA ASP A 15 -11.17 -3.66 -2.82
C ASP A 15 -9.77 -3.86 -3.42
N GLU A 16 -8.69 -3.50 -2.71
CA GLU A 16 -7.32 -3.50 -3.24
C GLU A 16 -6.29 -4.01 -2.22
N ASP A 17 -5.28 -4.73 -2.70
CA ASP A 17 -4.13 -5.16 -1.88
C ASP A 17 -3.05 -4.09 -1.90
N ILE A 18 -3.16 -3.15 -0.97
CA ILE A 18 -2.19 -2.07 -0.81
C ILE A 18 -1.17 -2.52 0.24
N SER A 19 -0.22 -3.32 -0.21
CA SER A 19 0.88 -3.80 0.62
C SER A 19 2.25 -3.43 0.03
N GLY A 20 3.22 -3.15 0.89
CA GLY A 20 4.55 -2.78 0.42
C GLY A 20 5.37 -2.03 1.43
N GLU A 21 6.53 -1.55 0.97
CA GLU A 21 7.44 -0.77 1.79
C GLU A 21 7.23 0.73 1.56
N ILE A 22 7.16 1.50 2.65
CA ILE A 22 7.09 2.96 2.58
C ILE A 22 8.42 3.49 2.03
N GLN A 23 8.39 4.09 0.85
CA GLN A 23 9.54 4.74 0.23
C GLN A 23 9.66 6.20 0.69
N GLU A 24 8.54 6.90 0.77
CA GLU A 24 8.52 8.32 1.12
C GLU A 24 7.21 8.69 1.82
N ILE A 25 7.31 9.61 2.78
CA ILE A 25 6.16 10.21 3.45
C ILE A 25 6.16 11.70 3.11
N SER A 26 5.22 12.12 2.27
CA SER A 26 5.00 13.51 1.91
C SER A 26 3.87 14.11 2.74
N MET A 27 3.66 15.42 2.60
CA MET A 27 2.66 16.17 3.37
C MET A 27 1.22 15.73 3.06
N PHE A 28 0.95 15.28 1.84
CA PHE A 28 -0.39 14.90 1.38
C PHE A 28 -0.58 13.40 1.09
N HIS A 29 0.52 12.67 0.88
CA HIS A 29 0.48 11.27 0.47
C HIS A 29 1.71 10.50 0.95
N VAL A 30 1.59 9.18 0.94
CA VAL A 30 2.68 8.23 1.16
C VAL A 30 2.94 7.48 -0.13
N LEU A 31 4.22 7.32 -0.48
CA LEU A 31 4.66 6.46 -1.57
C LEU A 31 4.99 5.09 -1.00
N ILE A 32 4.31 4.06 -1.51
CA ILE A 32 4.47 2.67 -1.10
C ILE A 32 4.95 1.88 -2.31
N LYS A 33 6.11 1.24 -2.19
CA LYS A 33 6.62 0.33 -3.21
C LYS A 33 6.08 -1.06 -2.96
N HIS A 34 5.26 -1.54 -3.89
CA HIS A 34 4.70 -2.88 -3.87
C HIS A 34 5.74 -3.90 -4.39
N ASP A 35 5.58 -5.17 -4.04
CA ASP A 35 6.52 -6.25 -4.39
C ASP A 35 6.62 -6.53 -5.89
N ASN A 36 5.57 -6.20 -6.63
CA ASN A 36 5.54 -6.31 -8.09
C ASN A 36 6.35 -5.21 -8.79
N GLY A 37 6.97 -4.31 -8.03
CA GLY A 37 7.74 -3.17 -8.53
C GLY A 37 6.89 -1.91 -8.78
N ASN A 38 5.57 -1.96 -8.58
CA ASN A 38 4.71 -0.80 -8.73
C ASN A 38 4.90 0.19 -7.58
N LEU A 39 4.75 1.48 -7.89
CA LEU A 39 4.70 2.55 -6.91
C LEU A 39 3.24 2.97 -6.70
N ILE A 40 2.78 2.86 -5.45
CA ILE A 40 1.42 3.23 -5.04
C ILE A 40 1.48 4.55 -4.29
N THR A 41 0.70 5.53 -4.73
CA THR A 41 0.53 6.81 -4.04
C THR A 41 -0.76 6.76 -3.24
N TYR A 42 -0.67 6.87 -1.92
CA TYR A 42 -1.85 6.77 -1.06
C TYR A 42 -2.02 8.01 -0.18
N PRO A 43 -3.20 8.67 -0.17
CA PRO A 43 -3.44 9.87 0.62
C PRO A 43 -3.34 9.63 2.14
N ASN A 44 -2.76 10.59 2.87
CA ASN A 44 -2.56 10.48 4.33
C ASN A 44 -3.87 10.26 5.10
N ASN A 45 -4.94 10.96 4.71
CA ASN A 45 -6.25 10.85 5.34
C ASN A 45 -6.85 9.44 5.21
N GLN A 46 -6.62 8.75 4.10
CA GLN A 46 -7.12 7.39 3.87
C GLN A 46 -6.35 6.36 4.71
N ILE A 47 -5.04 6.53 4.90
CA ILE A 47 -4.24 5.65 5.77
C ILE A 47 -4.76 5.70 7.21
N LEU A 48 -5.16 6.89 7.67
CA LEU A 48 -5.65 7.09 9.03
C LEU A 48 -7.08 6.59 9.25
N GLN A 49 -7.89 6.53 8.18
CA GLN A 49 -9.28 6.05 8.24
C GLN A 49 -9.38 4.52 8.15
N LYS A 50 -8.35 3.84 7.64
CA LYS A 50 -8.32 2.39 7.47
C LYS A 50 -7.39 1.74 8.48
N ALA A 51 -7.64 0.46 8.77
CA ALA A 51 -6.71 -0.32 9.57
C ALA A 51 -5.44 -0.58 8.75
N VAL A 52 -4.28 -0.34 9.37
CA VAL A 52 -2.97 -0.53 8.73
C VAL A 52 -2.16 -1.51 9.57
N LEU A 53 -1.70 -2.58 8.92
CA LEU A 53 -0.89 -3.61 9.54
C LEU A 53 0.59 -3.31 9.26
N LYS A 54 1.41 -3.24 10.30
CA LYS A 54 2.87 -3.22 10.16
C LYS A 54 3.38 -4.65 10.09
N LEU A 55 3.96 -5.05 8.97
CA LEU A 55 4.45 -6.40 8.72
C LEU A 55 5.89 -6.52 9.23
N ALA A 56 6.18 -7.61 9.96
CA ALA A 56 7.55 -7.91 10.39
C ALA A 56 8.37 -8.46 9.20
N LYS A 57 9.63 -8.03 9.08
CA LYS A 57 10.53 -8.38 7.96
C LYS A 57 10.83 -9.89 7.81
N ASN A 58 10.38 -10.75 8.73
CA ASN A 58 10.77 -12.17 8.82
C ASN A 58 9.62 -13.18 8.61
N LYS A 59 8.49 -12.80 8.01
CA LYS A 59 7.49 -13.79 7.57
C LYS A 59 7.23 -13.67 6.07
N PRO A 60 7.45 -14.73 5.27
CA PRO A 60 6.91 -14.79 3.92
C PRO A 60 5.39 -14.90 4.04
N GLU A 61 4.66 -13.82 3.74
CA GLU A 61 3.21 -13.92 3.60
C GLU A 61 2.88 -14.58 2.25
N PRO A 62 1.94 -15.55 2.22
CA PRO A 62 1.54 -16.21 1.00
C PRO A 62 0.75 -15.22 0.13
N SER A 63 1.30 -14.89 -1.03
CA SER A 63 0.62 -14.06 -2.03
C SER A 63 -0.68 -14.75 -2.48
N LYS A 64 -1.81 -14.09 -2.23
CA LYS A 64 -3.09 -14.43 -2.87
C LYS A 64 -3.49 -13.31 -3.82
N THR A 65 -3.12 -13.53 -5.09
CA THR A 65 -3.63 -12.92 -6.31
C THR A 65 -5.14 -12.63 -6.30
N LYS A 66 -5.56 -11.47 -6.82
CA LYS A 66 -6.59 -11.38 -7.89
C LYS A 66 -6.67 -9.98 -8.50
N SER A 67 -6.38 -9.96 -9.79
CA SER A 67 -6.69 -8.97 -10.82
C SER A 67 -8.02 -8.23 -10.65
N ARG A 68 -7.97 -6.89 -10.76
CA ARG A 68 -9.02 -6.10 -11.41
C ARG A 68 -8.37 -5.14 -12.39
N ILE A 69 -8.49 -5.53 -13.66
CA ILE A 69 -8.47 -4.70 -14.86
C ILE A 69 -9.51 -3.56 -14.68
N TYR A 70 -9.52 -2.56 -15.59
CA TYR A 70 -10.41 -1.38 -15.67
C TYR A 70 -9.77 -0.11 -15.04
N THR A 71 -9.56 0.99 -15.77
CA THR A 71 -10.43 1.49 -16.84
C THR A 71 -9.64 2.22 -17.93
N ARG A 72 -9.56 1.61 -19.11
CA ARG A 72 -9.57 2.34 -20.38
C ARG A 72 -10.96 2.93 -20.54
N ARG A 73 -11.09 4.26 -20.60
CA ARG A 73 -12.22 4.90 -21.29
C ARG A 73 -11.71 6.11 -22.05
N LYS A 74 -11.38 5.89 -23.33
CA LYS A 74 -11.40 6.96 -24.32
C LYS A 74 -12.86 7.37 -24.52
N LYS A 75 -13.14 8.67 -24.44
CA LYS A 75 -14.04 9.34 -25.36
C LYS A 75 -13.24 10.46 -26.00
#